data_AF-A0A954LZY6-F1
#
_entry.id   AF-A0A954LZY6-F1
#
_cell.length_a   1.000
_cell.length_b   1.000
_cell.length_c   1.000
_cell.angle_alpha   90.00
_cell.angle_beta   90.00
_cell.angle_gamma   90.00
#
_symmetry.space_group_name_H-M   'P 1'
#
loop_
_entity.id
_entity.type
_entity.pdbx_description
1 polymer ?
#
loop_
_entity_poly.entity_id
_entity_poly.type
_entity_poly.pdbx_seq_one_letter_code
_entity_poly.pdbx_strand_id
1 'polypeptide(L)'
;MVFPHWLRSFGRRCDGGFGQRRSRRARHFESQTQRVRSLRVEALEERTMLSNVTIVTHGFNSNADGWVNAMTNEVIARVAAESAFAVSDVAKYEMTVTGSGATLTQESVESYATAASGETVIRLDWSALAGTLFNQQGGTSTDEVAPIIASSIFGSYSWMVEGALHLIGHSRGASLMTALAVELGESGVWVDQTTFLDPHPRTAAEASDPDYPMDIPESVAFADGYWRQGSGTLNPDGEDVEGAFNIQLNEAHFSGGTVGYGGLFSVDTHADVHLWYHGTTDNIDGFNDSEESVAAADAGYWYLPAAYDSVDGNAASGRNDVGYVFSSVVGNDRPGDGVAQSLGGQGLRNNLNWTAANWPNLLDFTVTTSDLDLNVGEFIPVSYFYQDADSNADVEFSLETDLNPFNGSGTSLGSPTALTAGTTALTSNTGNLPTNGVASGTYYLAARISDGSGRQRWAYSRDAITLTEIIPDFQFDFGTATSPVATGFTQVTKADIYNSGAGYGFSGSDLRDIDRGAASDDEQRDFFYTRSTADFFVDVLNGIYDVTVTMGDSKVLQDNMQLSLEGSVVDVVTTAKNQFHQQTYSVAVIDGQLTLGL
;
A
#
# COMPACT_ATOMS: atom_id res chain seq x y z
N MET A 1 -8.65 -42.70 26.30
CA MET A 1 -9.79 -43.60 26.55
C MET A 1 -10.94 -43.12 25.67
N VAL A 2 -11.32 -43.90 24.65
CA VAL A 2 -12.53 -43.77 23.79
C VAL A 2 -12.74 -42.44 23.01
N PHE A 3 -12.47 -42.50 21.69
CA PHE A 3 -13.06 -41.66 20.63
C PHE A 3 -14.53 -42.02 20.37
N PRO A 4 -15.24 -41.23 19.54
CA PRO A 4 -16.06 -41.87 18.50
C PRO A 4 -15.86 -41.31 17.08
N HIS A 5 -15.63 -42.21 16.12
CA HIS A 5 -15.84 -42.00 14.69
C HIS A 5 -17.34 -41.84 14.35
N TRP A 6 -17.63 -41.23 13.19
CA TRP A 6 -18.60 -41.80 12.26
C TRP A 6 -18.19 -41.57 10.81
N LEU A 7 -18.14 -42.65 10.02
CA LEU A 7 -18.03 -42.63 8.57
C LEU A 7 -19.22 -43.46 8.04
N ARG A 8 -19.99 -42.95 7.08
CA ARG A 8 -21.07 -43.72 6.43
C ARG A 8 -20.78 -43.95 4.96
N SER A 9 -20.57 -45.20 4.63
CA SER A 9 -20.61 -45.71 3.27
C SER A 9 -22.05 -45.84 2.77
N PHE A 10 -22.23 -45.67 1.46
CA PHE A 10 -23.32 -46.29 0.71
C PHE A 10 -22.76 -46.93 -0.55
N GLY A 11 -23.25 -48.11 -0.89
CA GLY A 11 -22.91 -48.80 -2.13
C GLY A 11 -23.88 -49.94 -2.41
N ARG A 12 -24.35 -50.01 -3.66
CA ARG A 12 -25.10 -51.08 -4.38
C ARG A 12 -25.80 -50.42 -5.59
N ARG A 13 -26.08 -51.07 -6.72
CA ARG A 13 -25.43 -52.17 -7.49
C ARG A 13 -26.24 -52.37 -8.79
N CYS A 14 -25.69 -53.13 -9.74
CA CYS A 14 -26.36 -53.72 -10.92
C CYS A 14 -26.74 -52.75 -12.07
N ASP A 15 -26.82 -53.13 -13.36
CA ASP A 15 -26.15 -54.14 -14.23
C ASP A 15 -26.63 -53.84 -15.68
N GLY A 16 -26.02 -54.26 -16.80
CA GLY A 16 -24.81 -55.03 -17.09
C GLY A 16 -24.83 -55.49 -18.57
N GLY A 17 -23.72 -55.41 -19.34
CA GLY A 17 -23.75 -55.56 -20.81
C GLY A 17 -22.46 -56.09 -21.46
N PHE A 18 -22.62 -56.97 -22.47
CA PHE A 18 -21.55 -57.76 -23.11
C PHE A 18 -20.65 -57.00 -24.10
N GLY A 19 -19.37 -57.38 -24.19
CA GLY A 19 -18.50 -57.00 -25.31
C GLY A 19 -17.06 -57.53 -25.20
N GLN A 20 -16.75 -58.71 -25.77
CA GLN A 20 -15.37 -59.20 -25.85
C GLN A 20 -14.57 -58.49 -26.97
N ARG A 21 -13.34 -58.06 -26.67
CA ARG A 21 -12.18 -58.15 -27.58
C ARG A 21 -10.87 -58.05 -26.81
N ARG A 22 -9.93 -58.96 -27.06
CA ARG A 22 -8.57 -58.94 -26.50
C ARG A 22 -7.64 -58.08 -27.35
N SER A 23 -6.85 -57.21 -26.73
CA SER A 23 -5.47 -56.95 -27.15
C SER A 23 -4.64 -56.41 -25.97
N ARG A 24 -3.33 -56.70 -25.97
CA ARG A 24 -2.38 -56.17 -24.97
C ARG A 24 -1.93 -54.77 -25.37
N ARG A 25 -1.84 -53.84 -24.42
CA ARG A 25 -0.80 -52.79 -24.41
C ARG A 25 -0.59 -52.29 -22.99
N ALA A 26 0.67 -52.17 -22.59
CA ALA A 26 1.06 -51.45 -21.38
C ALA A 26 1.23 -49.95 -21.70
N ARG A 27 0.91 -49.09 -20.73
CA ARG A 27 1.74 -47.94 -20.32
C ARG A 27 1.13 -47.18 -19.13
N HIS A 28 2.04 -46.50 -18.43
CA HIS A 28 1.83 -45.45 -17.42
C HIS A 28 0.83 -45.75 -16.29
N PHE A 29 1.37 -46.24 -15.18
CA PHE A 29 1.03 -45.62 -13.90
C PHE A 29 1.74 -44.26 -13.90
N GLU A 30 0.97 -43.20 -14.10
CA GLU A 30 1.40 -41.84 -13.85
C GLU A 30 1.39 -41.67 -12.32
N SER A 31 2.58 -41.52 -11.74
CA SER A 31 2.72 -41.20 -10.32
C SER A 31 2.02 -39.87 -10.08
N GLN A 32 0.92 -39.88 -9.32
CA GLN A 32 0.34 -38.63 -8.84
C GLN A 32 1.33 -38.05 -7.83
N THR A 33 2.19 -37.15 -8.31
CA THR A 33 2.88 -36.18 -7.47
C THR A 33 1.80 -35.46 -6.69
N GLN A 34 1.69 -35.82 -5.41
CA GLN A 34 0.87 -35.11 -4.45
C GLN A 34 1.49 -33.72 -4.34
N ARG A 35 1.01 -32.78 -5.17
CA ARG A 35 1.35 -31.37 -5.03
C ARG A 35 1.11 -31.03 -3.58
N VAL A 36 2.17 -30.73 -2.86
CA VAL A 36 2.07 -30.00 -1.60
C VAL A 36 1.21 -28.81 -1.95
N ARG A 37 0.07 -28.67 -1.26
CA ARG A 37 -0.71 -27.46 -1.36
C ARG A 37 0.10 -26.40 -0.63
N SER A 38 1.03 -25.76 -1.35
CA SER A 38 1.36 -24.39 -1.04
C SER A 38 0.02 -23.67 -0.99
N LEU A 39 -0.28 -23.11 0.17
CA LEU A 39 -1.42 -22.23 0.31
C LEU A 39 -1.02 -20.93 -0.38
N ARG A 40 -1.04 -20.91 -1.72
CA ARG A 40 -1.35 -19.66 -2.42
C ARG A 40 -2.77 -19.32 -2.03
N VAL A 41 -2.87 -18.61 -0.91
CA VAL A 41 -3.79 -17.49 -0.80
C VAL A 41 -3.52 -16.68 -2.07
N GLU A 42 -4.53 -16.48 -2.90
CA GLU A 42 -4.43 -15.44 -3.91
C GLU A 42 -4.12 -14.16 -3.12
N ALA A 43 -3.04 -13.46 -3.46
CA ALA A 43 -2.91 -12.09 -3.00
C ALA A 43 -4.20 -11.40 -3.47
N LEU A 44 -5.04 -11.03 -2.50
CA LEU A 44 -6.12 -10.09 -2.77
C LEU A 44 -5.43 -8.87 -3.34
N GLU A 45 -5.88 -8.42 -4.51
CA GLU A 45 -5.26 -7.31 -5.26
C GLU A 45 -4.86 -6.21 -4.28
N GLU A 46 -3.57 -5.86 -4.26
CA GLU A 46 -3.04 -4.95 -3.24
C GLU A 46 -3.81 -3.64 -3.28
N ARG A 47 -4.31 -3.24 -2.12
CA ARG A 47 -5.04 -1.99 -1.94
C ARG A 47 -4.13 -1.05 -1.19
N THR A 48 -3.75 -0.02 -1.91
CA THR A 48 -2.81 1.01 -1.54
C THR A 48 -3.27 1.74 -0.26
N MET A 49 -2.35 2.36 0.50
CA MET A 49 -2.33 3.83 0.73
C MET A 49 -1.36 4.33 1.81
N LEU A 50 -1.26 5.66 1.93
CA LEU A 50 -0.12 6.40 2.49
C LEU A 50 -0.45 7.04 3.86
N SER A 51 0.57 7.49 4.60
CA SER A 51 0.39 8.31 5.82
C SER A 51 -0.09 9.74 5.49
N ASN A 52 -1.40 9.98 5.56
CA ASN A 52 -2.00 11.26 5.17
C ASN A 52 -2.77 11.97 6.30
N VAL A 53 -3.07 13.25 6.06
CA VAL A 53 -4.04 14.03 6.83
C VAL A 53 -5.16 14.51 5.90
N THR A 54 -6.38 14.04 6.16
CA THR A 54 -7.60 14.52 5.49
C THR A 54 -8.29 15.55 6.37
N ILE A 55 -8.49 16.78 5.89
CA ILE A 55 -9.20 17.85 6.61
C ILE A 55 -10.51 18.18 5.87
N VAL A 56 -11.64 18.10 6.56
CA VAL A 56 -12.97 18.42 6.02
C VAL A 56 -13.55 19.63 6.77
N THR A 57 -14.07 20.62 6.03
CA THR A 57 -14.68 21.82 6.62
C THR A 57 -16.04 22.20 6.02
N HIS A 58 -16.85 22.86 6.84
CA HIS A 58 -18.15 23.42 6.47
C HIS A 58 -18.05 24.84 5.87
N GLY A 59 -19.18 25.34 5.36
CA GLY A 59 -19.33 26.71 4.87
C GLY A 59 -20.09 27.66 5.81
N PHE A 60 -20.73 28.67 5.21
CA PHE A 60 -21.57 29.66 5.89
C PHE A 60 -22.75 29.02 6.64
N ASN A 61 -23.08 29.53 7.84
CA ASN A 61 -24.25 29.10 8.63
C ASN A 61 -24.31 27.58 8.91
N SER A 62 -23.15 26.93 8.99
CA SER A 62 -22.96 25.50 9.30
C SER A 62 -21.88 25.34 10.38
N ASN A 63 -21.56 24.10 10.77
CA ASN A 63 -20.60 23.72 11.82
C ASN A 63 -20.03 22.32 11.54
N ALA A 64 -19.10 21.85 12.38
CA ALA A 64 -18.45 20.55 12.16
C ALA A 64 -19.17 19.34 12.80
N ASP A 65 -20.31 19.50 13.48
CA ASP A 65 -20.96 18.41 14.24
C ASP A 65 -21.88 17.51 13.39
N GLY A 66 -22.43 18.07 12.30
CA GLY A 66 -23.34 17.39 11.37
C GLY A 66 -22.64 16.72 10.19
N TRP A 67 -22.91 17.15 8.96
CA TRP A 67 -22.42 16.46 7.75
C TRP A 67 -20.90 16.31 7.66
N VAL A 68 -20.13 17.28 8.20
CA VAL A 68 -18.66 17.17 8.27
C VAL A 68 -18.24 16.02 9.17
N ASN A 69 -18.87 15.85 10.34
CA ASN A 69 -18.62 14.72 11.23
C ASN A 69 -19.00 13.40 10.57
N ALA A 70 -20.16 13.34 9.90
CA ALA A 70 -20.57 12.15 9.16
C ALA A 70 -19.57 11.79 8.05
N MET A 71 -19.19 12.75 7.20
CA MET A 71 -18.21 12.55 6.14
C MET A 71 -16.83 12.12 6.69
N THR A 72 -16.36 12.70 7.79
CA THR A 72 -15.10 12.24 8.41
C THR A 72 -15.18 10.83 8.99
N ASN A 73 -16.34 10.41 9.50
CA ASN A 73 -16.54 9.02 9.92
C ASN A 73 -16.57 8.05 8.72
N GLU A 74 -17.17 8.44 7.58
CA GLU A 74 -17.13 7.62 6.36
C GLU A 74 -15.72 7.57 5.75
N VAL A 75 -14.93 8.64 5.83
CA VAL A 75 -13.50 8.59 5.46
C VAL A 75 -12.76 7.56 6.33
N ILE A 76 -12.98 7.53 7.64
CA ILE A 76 -12.39 6.52 8.53
C ILE A 76 -12.84 5.10 8.17
N ALA A 77 -14.12 4.91 7.87
CA ALA A 77 -14.66 3.63 7.41
C ALA A 77 -14.02 3.21 6.08
N ARG A 78 -13.79 4.17 5.18
CA ARG A 78 -13.16 3.96 3.87
C ARG A 78 -11.69 3.59 3.97
N VAL A 79 -10.92 4.26 4.84
CA VAL A 79 -9.55 3.88 5.20
C VAL A 79 -9.52 2.44 5.68
N ALA A 80 -10.32 2.09 6.69
CA ALA A 80 -10.38 0.73 7.24
C ALA A 80 -10.77 -0.34 6.18
N ALA A 81 -11.67 0.00 5.26
CA ALA A 81 -12.12 -0.90 4.20
C ALA A 81 -11.07 -1.19 3.12
N GLU A 82 -10.21 -0.22 2.78
CA GLU A 82 -9.15 -0.42 1.78
C GLU A 82 -7.86 -1.01 2.38
N SER A 83 -7.54 -0.69 3.63
CA SER A 83 -6.27 -1.05 4.28
C SER A 83 -6.28 -2.31 5.15
N ALA A 84 -7.45 -2.93 5.34
CA ALA A 84 -7.70 -4.03 6.31
C ALA A 84 -7.44 -3.69 7.79
N PHE A 85 -7.22 -2.41 8.13
CA PHE A 85 -7.22 -1.92 9.52
C PHE A 85 -8.63 -1.90 10.11
N ALA A 86 -8.74 -1.81 11.44
CA ALA A 86 -10.01 -1.50 12.09
C ALA A 86 -10.23 0.03 12.11
N VAL A 87 -11.50 0.46 12.18
CA VAL A 87 -11.86 1.89 12.35
C VAL A 87 -11.29 2.51 13.64
N SER A 88 -10.84 1.70 14.59
CA SER A 88 -10.13 2.14 15.80
C SER A 88 -8.70 2.59 15.53
N ASP A 89 -8.11 2.14 14.43
CA ASP A 89 -6.67 2.23 14.16
C ASP A 89 -6.34 3.48 13.34
N VAL A 90 -7.35 4.31 13.05
CA VAL A 90 -7.29 5.60 12.36
C VAL A 90 -7.44 6.74 13.38
N ALA A 91 -6.58 7.76 13.29
CA ALA A 91 -6.66 8.90 14.19
C ALA A 91 -7.74 9.89 13.74
N LYS A 92 -8.50 10.45 14.70
CA LYS A 92 -9.54 11.45 14.47
C LYS A 92 -9.41 12.62 15.43
N TYR A 93 -9.51 13.83 14.89
CA TYR A 93 -9.47 15.08 15.65
C TYR A 93 -10.58 16.07 15.22
N GLU A 94 -11.00 16.92 16.14
CA GLU A 94 -11.69 18.18 15.85
C GLU A 94 -10.66 19.33 15.90
N MET A 95 -10.59 20.16 14.86
CA MET A 95 -9.88 21.44 14.89
C MET A 95 -10.89 22.58 15.05
N THR A 96 -11.00 23.16 16.24
CA THR A 96 -11.86 24.32 16.51
C THR A 96 -11.07 25.61 16.27
N VAL A 97 -11.51 26.43 15.31
CA VAL A 97 -10.88 27.69 14.90
C VAL A 97 -11.63 28.89 15.48
N THR A 98 -10.89 29.79 16.12
CA THR A 98 -11.42 31.01 16.73
C THR A 98 -10.55 32.20 16.33
N GLY A 99 -11.05 33.42 16.53
CA GLY A 99 -10.26 34.66 16.32
C GLY A 99 -9.05 34.82 17.25
N SER A 100 -8.70 33.79 18.03
CA SER A 100 -7.52 33.72 18.91
C SER A 100 -6.56 32.56 18.58
N GLY A 101 -6.84 31.72 17.58
CA GLY A 101 -6.06 30.53 17.25
C GLY A 101 -6.94 29.31 16.95
N ALA A 102 -6.32 28.24 16.44
CA ALA A 102 -6.94 26.93 16.28
C ALA A 102 -6.50 25.96 17.40
N THR A 103 -7.45 25.23 17.97
CA THR A 103 -7.21 24.20 18.99
C THR A 103 -7.56 22.84 18.43
N LEU A 104 -6.68 21.84 18.61
CA LEU A 104 -6.91 20.48 18.16
C LEU A 104 -7.30 19.57 19.34
N THR A 105 -8.43 18.87 19.21
CA THR A 105 -8.97 17.95 20.22
C THR A 105 -9.04 16.53 19.64
N GLN A 106 -8.44 15.55 20.31
CA GLN A 106 -8.50 14.14 19.88
C GLN A 106 -9.87 13.53 20.20
N GLU A 107 -10.47 12.85 19.22
CA GLU A 107 -11.76 12.16 19.36
C GLU A 107 -11.61 10.63 19.40
N SER A 108 -10.61 10.09 18.71
CA SER A 108 -10.27 8.66 18.64
C SER A 108 -9.50 8.17 19.87
N VAL A 109 -9.46 6.83 20.05
CA VAL A 109 -8.57 6.20 21.03
C VAL A 109 -7.11 6.37 20.61
N GLU A 110 -6.81 6.09 19.33
CA GLU A 110 -5.47 6.26 18.77
C GLU A 110 -5.17 7.70 18.41
N SER A 111 -3.90 8.08 18.48
CA SER A 111 -3.36 9.37 18.08
C SER A 111 -2.62 9.26 16.75
N TYR A 112 -2.28 10.37 16.09
CA TYR A 112 -1.43 10.34 14.88
C TYR A 112 -0.13 9.54 15.09
N ALA A 113 0.42 9.54 16.31
CA ALA A 113 1.65 8.84 16.66
C ALA A 113 1.47 7.35 17.02
N THR A 114 0.24 6.83 17.05
CA THR A 114 -0.05 5.45 17.50
C THR A 114 -1.04 4.69 16.58
N ALA A 115 -1.83 5.41 15.78
CA ALA A 115 -2.74 4.88 14.76
C ALA A 115 -1.99 4.04 13.72
N ALA A 116 -2.19 2.72 13.69
CA ALA A 116 -1.47 1.81 12.79
C ALA A 116 -1.70 2.11 11.30
N SER A 117 -2.78 2.83 10.96
CA SER A 117 -3.05 3.26 9.59
C SER A 117 -2.16 4.39 9.08
N GLY A 118 -1.49 5.14 9.97
CA GLY A 118 -0.84 6.43 9.63
C GLY A 118 -1.82 7.56 9.32
N GLU A 119 -2.95 7.23 8.69
CA GLU A 119 -4.07 8.12 8.38
C GLU A 119 -4.63 8.89 9.58
N THR A 120 -4.82 10.19 9.39
CA THR A 120 -5.45 11.10 10.35
C THR A 120 -6.56 11.91 9.69
N VAL A 121 -7.75 11.89 10.28
CA VAL A 121 -8.93 12.60 9.77
C VAL A 121 -9.32 13.73 10.72
N ILE A 122 -9.45 14.95 10.19
CA ILE A 122 -9.72 16.16 10.95
C ILE A 122 -11.02 16.79 10.47
N ARG A 123 -12.00 16.93 11.36
CA ARG A 123 -13.15 17.82 11.13
C ARG A 123 -12.78 19.22 11.61
N LEU A 124 -12.86 20.22 10.74
CA LEU A 124 -12.52 21.61 11.05
C LEU A 124 -13.80 22.40 11.31
N ASP A 125 -13.94 22.90 12.54
CA ASP A 125 -15.01 23.83 12.92
C ASP A 125 -14.47 25.26 12.92
N TRP A 126 -15.05 26.11 12.09
CA TRP A 126 -14.81 27.55 12.10
C TRP A 126 -16.13 28.33 12.22
N SER A 127 -17.18 27.71 12.75
CA SER A 127 -18.55 28.27 12.85
C SER A 127 -18.60 29.59 13.62
N ALA A 128 -17.67 29.80 14.57
CA ALA A 128 -17.47 31.07 15.27
C ALA A 128 -17.10 32.25 14.35
N LEU A 129 -16.55 31.96 13.16
CA LEU A 129 -16.05 32.91 12.17
C LEU A 129 -16.79 32.82 10.82
N ALA A 130 -17.41 31.67 10.50
CA ALA A 130 -18.05 31.36 9.22
C ALA A 130 -19.28 32.21 8.87
N GLY A 131 -19.80 32.99 9.82
CA GLY A 131 -20.99 33.83 9.63
C GLY A 131 -22.32 33.04 9.70
N THR A 132 -23.41 33.74 9.96
CA THR A 132 -24.76 33.14 10.09
C THR A 132 -25.83 34.06 9.51
N LEU A 133 -27.00 33.50 9.18
CA LEU A 133 -28.16 34.23 8.66
C LEU A 133 -28.66 35.37 9.59
N PHE A 134 -28.29 35.34 10.87
CA PHE A 134 -28.68 36.34 11.88
C PHE A 134 -27.57 37.34 12.22
N ASN A 135 -26.35 37.17 11.69
CA ASN A 135 -25.23 38.10 11.87
C ASN A 135 -24.88 38.80 10.55
N GLN A 136 -25.56 39.92 10.26
CA GLN A 136 -25.34 40.71 9.03
C GLN A 136 -24.05 41.57 9.04
N GLN A 137 -23.12 41.33 9.96
CA GLN A 137 -21.79 41.95 9.93
C GLN A 137 -20.81 41.24 8.97
N GLY A 138 -21.22 40.13 8.35
CA GLY A 138 -20.34 39.22 7.61
C GLY A 138 -19.65 38.22 8.55
N GLY A 139 -19.26 37.07 8.02
CA GLY A 139 -18.25 36.24 8.68
C GLY A 139 -16.88 36.91 8.58
N THR A 140 -15.90 36.41 9.33
CA THR A 140 -14.49 36.73 9.07
C THR A 140 -14.12 36.19 7.69
N SER A 141 -13.32 36.95 6.93
CA SER A 141 -12.84 36.53 5.61
C SER A 141 -12.03 35.23 5.71
N THR A 142 -12.17 34.33 4.74
CA THR A 142 -11.31 33.14 4.64
C THR A 142 -9.81 33.48 4.50
N ASP A 143 -9.48 34.61 3.87
CA ASP A 143 -8.12 35.20 3.80
C ASP A 143 -7.59 35.62 5.19
N GLU A 144 -8.48 36.03 6.10
CA GLU A 144 -8.12 36.30 7.51
C GLU A 144 -8.11 35.03 8.39
N VAL A 145 -8.84 33.96 8.02
CA VAL A 145 -8.94 32.72 8.81
C VAL A 145 -7.81 31.73 8.48
N ALA A 146 -7.42 31.58 7.21
CA ALA A 146 -6.36 30.65 6.82
C ALA A 146 -5.01 30.87 7.54
N PRO A 147 -4.50 32.11 7.71
CA PRO A 147 -3.27 32.36 8.46
C PRO A 147 -3.35 31.93 9.94
N ILE A 148 -4.54 31.97 10.55
CA ILE A 148 -4.77 31.51 11.94
C ILE A 148 -4.58 29.99 12.03
N ILE A 149 -5.09 29.26 11.03
CA ILE A 149 -4.94 27.80 10.93
C ILE A 149 -3.48 27.45 10.65
N ALA A 150 -2.88 28.04 9.60
CA ALA A 150 -1.49 27.80 9.21
C ALA A 150 -0.49 28.10 10.35
N SER A 151 -0.66 29.23 11.05
CA SER A 151 0.17 29.56 12.21
C SER A 151 0.03 28.54 13.35
N SER A 152 -1.16 27.98 13.55
CA SER A 152 -1.40 26.93 14.56
C SER A 152 -0.77 25.59 14.15
N ILE A 153 -0.87 25.22 12.86
CA ILE A 153 -0.22 24.06 12.27
C ILE A 153 1.31 24.16 12.46
N PHE A 154 1.96 25.17 11.90
CA PHE A 154 3.42 25.32 11.99
C PHE A 154 3.93 25.56 13.42
N GLY A 155 3.10 26.09 14.31
CA GLY A 155 3.48 26.41 15.69
C GLY A 155 3.32 25.25 16.70
N SER A 156 2.29 24.40 16.56
CA SER A 156 1.94 23.39 17.58
C SER A 156 1.55 22.02 17.01
N TYR A 157 1.24 21.93 15.72
CA TYR A 157 0.76 20.70 15.08
C TYR A 157 1.53 20.40 13.79
N SER A 158 2.86 20.64 13.78
CA SER A 158 3.69 20.56 12.58
C SER A 158 3.68 19.17 11.93
N TRP A 159 3.47 18.12 12.72
CA TRP A 159 3.26 16.75 12.25
C TRP A 159 2.17 16.65 11.17
N MET A 160 1.18 17.56 11.16
CA MET A 160 0.12 17.57 10.16
C MET A 160 0.65 17.78 8.75
N VAL A 161 1.76 18.51 8.57
CA VAL A 161 2.38 18.75 7.25
C VAL A 161 3.50 17.76 6.92
N GLU A 162 3.81 16.82 7.83
CA GLU A 162 4.85 15.82 7.61
C GLU A 162 4.39 14.67 6.69
N GLY A 163 3.08 14.49 6.47
CA GLY A 163 2.50 13.55 5.50
C GLY A 163 1.89 14.23 4.28
N ALA A 164 1.14 13.49 3.45
CA ALA A 164 0.34 14.09 2.37
C ALA A 164 -0.94 14.75 2.94
N LEU A 165 -1.50 15.72 2.21
CA LEU A 165 -2.63 16.53 2.66
C LEU A 165 -3.79 16.47 1.67
N HIS A 166 -4.98 16.08 2.14
CA HIS A 166 -6.24 16.20 1.40
C HIS A 166 -7.14 17.23 2.09
N LEU A 167 -7.39 18.35 1.42
CA LEU A 167 -8.22 19.45 1.91
C LEU A 167 -9.60 19.41 1.23
N ILE A 168 -10.68 19.25 1.98
CA ILE A 168 -12.05 19.17 1.47
C ILE A 168 -12.88 20.31 2.07
N GLY A 169 -13.49 21.14 1.22
CA GLY A 169 -14.24 22.31 1.67
C GLY A 169 -15.53 22.53 0.89
N HIS A 170 -16.60 22.87 1.61
CA HIS A 170 -17.89 23.25 1.01
C HIS A 170 -18.15 24.75 1.06
N SER A 171 -18.63 25.35 -0.03
CA SER A 171 -18.99 26.77 -0.08
C SER A 171 -17.82 27.69 0.30
N ARG A 172 -18.00 28.64 1.23
CA ARG A 172 -16.91 29.42 1.85
C ARG A 172 -15.79 28.53 2.43
N GLY A 173 -16.11 27.29 2.82
CA GLY A 173 -15.13 26.29 3.24
C GLY A 173 -14.18 25.86 2.12
N ALA A 174 -14.62 25.87 0.85
CA ALA A 174 -13.75 25.66 -0.30
C ALA A 174 -12.71 26.80 -0.40
N SER A 175 -13.16 28.05 -0.29
CA SER A 175 -12.29 29.24 -0.26
C SER A 175 -11.29 29.17 0.90
N LEU A 176 -11.73 28.74 2.08
CA LEU A 176 -10.85 28.53 3.23
C LEU A 176 -9.75 27.49 2.95
N MET A 177 -10.09 26.41 2.24
CA MET A 177 -9.11 25.39 1.85
C MET A 177 -8.15 25.86 0.77
N THR A 178 -8.60 26.69 -0.19
CA THR A 178 -7.73 27.34 -1.17
C THR A 178 -6.76 28.32 -0.50
N ALA A 179 -7.25 29.20 0.39
CA ALA A 179 -6.42 30.13 1.16
C ALA A 179 -5.42 29.38 2.06
N LEU A 180 -5.84 28.28 2.70
CA LEU A 180 -4.94 27.45 3.49
C LEU A 180 -3.87 26.77 2.63
N ALA A 181 -4.21 26.29 1.43
CA ALA A 181 -3.23 25.74 0.49
C ALA A 181 -2.18 26.78 0.06
N VAL A 182 -2.56 28.06 -0.04
CA VAL A 182 -1.65 29.17 -0.32
C VAL A 182 -0.71 29.41 0.86
N GLU A 183 -1.22 29.56 2.09
CA GLU A 183 -0.41 29.74 3.31
C GLU A 183 0.58 28.58 3.54
N LEU A 184 0.14 27.35 3.28
CA LEU A 184 0.99 26.16 3.28
C LEU A 184 2.05 26.23 2.18
N GLY A 185 1.65 26.58 0.96
CA GLY A 185 2.53 26.71 -0.21
C GLY A 185 3.60 27.78 -0.08
N GLU A 186 3.26 28.99 0.42
CA GLU A 186 4.24 30.05 0.68
C GLU A 186 5.21 29.70 1.82
N SER A 187 4.79 28.80 2.72
CA SER A 187 5.67 28.16 3.72
C SER A 187 6.48 27.00 3.15
N GLY A 188 6.24 26.61 1.90
CA GLY A 188 6.95 25.55 1.18
C GLY A 188 6.35 24.16 1.34
N VAL A 189 5.11 24.01 1.81
CA VAL A 189 4.43 22.72 1.94
C VAL A 189 3.54 22.44 0.72
N TRP A 190 3.75 21.30 0.08
CA TRP A 190 2.83 20.78 -0.94
C TRP A 190 1.60 20.11 -0.34
N VAL A 191 0.44 20.46 -0.90
CA VAL A 191 -0.85 19.79 -0.70
C VAL A 191 -1.03 18.74 -1.79
N ASP A 192 -1.45 17.53 -1.42
CA ASP A 192 -1.63 16.45 -2.39
C ASP A 192 -2.95 16.61 -3.15
N GLN A 193 -4.05 16.88 -2.45
CA GLN A 193 -5.36 17.10 -3.05
C GLN A 193 -6.15 18.23 -2.40
N THR A 194 -6.81 19.05 -3.23
CA THR A 194 -7.88 19.96 -2.81
C THR A 194 -9.19 19.57 -3.50
N THR A 195 -10.24 19.32 -2.72
CA THR A 195 -11.59 19.03 -3.23
C THR A 195 -12.56 20.16 -2.88
N PHE A 196 -13.23 20.69 -3.89
CA PHE A 196 -14.16 21.81 -3.78
C PHE A 196 -15.62 21.33 -3.95
N LEU A 197 -16.46 21.61 -2.97
CA LEU A 197 -17.88 21.24 -2.95
C LEU A 197 -18.72 22.52 -3.03
N ASP A 198 -19.38 22.76 -4.16
CA ASP A 198 -20.16 23.96 -4.49
C ASP A 198 -19.44 25.27 -4.06
N PRO A 199 -18.22 25.55 -4.61
CA PRO A 199 -17.30 26.54 -4.08
C PRO A 199 -17.80 27.98 -4.17
N HIS A 200 -17.50 28.78 -3.13
CA HIS A 200 -17.73 30.23 -3.08
C HIS A 200 -16.60 30.95 -2.32
N PRO A 201 -16.22 32.20 -2.70
CA PRO A 201 -16.75 32.97 -3.83
C PRO A 201 -16.26 32.42 -5.17
N ARG A 202 -16.87 32.88 -6.25
CA ARG A 202 -16.70 32.32 -7.60
C ARG A 202 -15.31 32.60 -8.19
N THR A 203 -15.08 33.84 -8.62
CA THR A 203 -13.80 34.29 -9.20
C THR A 203 -13.47 35.72 -8.77
N ALA A 204 -12.29 36.24 -9.13
CA ALA A 204 -11.95 37.66 -9.02
C ALA A 204 -12.93 38.61 -9.77
N ALA A 205 -13.91 38.10 -10.53
CA ALA A 205 -15.03 38.90 -11.03
C ALA A 205 -16.02 39.33 -9.90
N GLU A 206 -16.05 38.59 -8.79
CA GLU A 206 -16.75 38.95 -7.55
C GLU A 206 -15.86 39.77 -6.59
N ALA A 207 -14.97 40.62 -7.11
CA ALA A 207 -13.97 41.45 -6.39
C ALA A 207 -14.47 42.37 -5.24
N SER A 208 -15.73 42.28 -4.84
CA SER A 208 -16.29 42.87 -3.63
C SER A 208 -16.53 41.88 -2.49
N ASP A 209 -16.40 40.58 -2.74
CA ASP A 209 -16.38 39.56 -1.69
C ASP A 209 -15.06 39.67 -0.92
N PRO A 210 -15.09 39.68 0.43
CA PRO A 210 -13.87 39.72 1.23
C PRO A 210 -13.14 38.37 1.30
N ASP A 211 -13.73 37.26 0.87
CA ASP A 211 -13.10 35.93 0.90
C ASP A 211 -12.04 35.73 -0.19
N TYR A 212 -11.13 34.79 0.06
CA TYR A 212 -10.08 34.40 -0.88
C TYR A 212 -10.69 33.74 -2.15
N PRO A 213 -10.25 34.10 -3.36
CA PRO A 213 -10.73 33.50 -4.61
C PRO A 213 -10.33 32.02 -4.76
N MET A 214 -10.91 31.30 -5.73
CA MET A 214 -10.54 29.90 -6.04
C MET A 214 -9.21 29.79 -6.82
N ASP A 215 -8.20 30.56 -6.43
CA ASP A 215 -6.89 30.61 -7.09
C ASP A 215 -5.99 29.46 -6.59
N ILE A 216 -6.11 28.27 -7.20
CA ILE A 216 -5.33 27.08 -6.80
C ILE A 216 -3.82 27.35 -6.94
N PRO A 217 -3.00 27.21 -5.88
CA PRO A 217 -1.56 27.51 -5.93
C PRO A 217 -0.71 26.37 -6.49
N GLU A 218 0.46 26.70 -7.03
CA GLU A 218 1.40 25.77 -7.68
C GLU A 218 1.96 24.64 -6.79
N SER A 219 1.72 24.69 -5.47
CA SER A 219 2.02 23.62 -4.51
C SER A 219 0.89 22.58 -4.33
N VAL A 220 -0.21 22.66 -5.09
CA VAL A 220 -1.31 21.67 -5.08
C VAL A 220 -1.11 20.66 -6.21
N ALA A 221 -0.86 19.40 -5.87
CA ALA A 221 -0.60 18.34 -6.85
C ALA A 221 -1.84 17.99 -7.69
N PHE A 222 -3.01 17.79 -7.05
CA PHE A 222 -4.28 17.49 -7.70
C PHE A 222 -5.44 18.33 -7.14
N ALA A 223 -6.41 18.67 -7.99
CA ALA A 223 -7.62 19.38 -7.57
C ALA A 223 -8.85 18.87 -8.32
N ASP A 224 -9.96 18.71 -7.61
CA ASP A 224 -11.26 18.31 -8.15
C ASP A 224 -12.41 19.16 -7.59
N GLY A 225 -13.40 19.45 -8.43
CA GLY A 225 -14.51 20.37 -8.12
C GLY A 225 -15.86 19.80 -8.51
N TYR A 226 -16.82 19.85 -7.59
CA TYR A 226 -18.19 19.38 -7.78
C TYR A 226 -19.14 20.51 -7.47
N TRP A 227 -20.02 20.88 -8.40
CA TRP A 227 -20.76 22.14 -8.30
C TRP A 227 -22.13 22.10 -8.99
N ARG A 228 -23.01 23.02 -8.62
CA ARG A 228 -24.39 23.16 -9.13
C ARG A 228 -24.76 24.62 -9.38
N GLN A 229 -25.63 24.82 -10.37
CA GLN A 229 -26.31 26.09 -10.56
C GLN A 229 -27.72 26.00 -9.99
N GLY A 230 -27.99 26.74 -8.93
CA GLY A 230 -29.32 26.83 -8.34
C GLY A 230 -30.28 27.64 -9.21
N SER A 231 -31.58 27.49 -8.93
CA SER A 231 -32.65 28.25 -9.58
C SER A 231 -33.24 29.36 -8.70
N GLY A 232 -32.53 29.72 -7.61
CA GLY A 232 -33.05 30.47 -6.47
C GLY A 232 -32.46 31.87 -6.27
N THR A 233 -33.29 32.83 -5.85
CA THR A 233 -32.85 34.24 -5.60
C THR A 233 -32.07 34.44 -4.29
N LEU A 234 -31.86 33.37 -3.53
CA LEU A 234 -31.11 33.32 -2.27
C LEU A 234 -30.06 32.21 -2.25
N ASN A 235 -29.89 31.47 -3.36
CA ASN A 235 -28.88 30.42 -3.45
C ASN A 235 -27.57 31.01 -3.99
N PRO A 236 -26.41 30.69 -3.41
CA PRO A 236 -25.13 30.97 -4.04
C PRO A 236 -24.84 29.85 -5.07
N ASP A 237 -25.05 30.10 -6.36
CA ASP A 237 -24.74 29.12 -7.41
C ASP A 237 -23.22 28.89 -7.49
N GLY A 238 -22.74 27.67 -7.27
CA GLY A 238 -21.33 27.32 -7.47
C GLY A 238 -20.91 27.40 -8.93
N GLU A 239 -19.60 27.30 -9.17
CA GLU A 239 -19.01 27.28 -10.52
C GLU A 239 -17.80 26.36 -10.63
N ASP A 240 -17.28 26.25 -11.85
CA ASP A 240 -16.04 25.55 -12.17
C ASP A 240 -14.81 26.29 -11.62
N VAL A 241 -13.84 25.55 -11.08
CA VAL A 241 -12.58 26.12 -10.61
C VAL A 241 -11.49 25.93 -11.66
N GLU A 242 -10.87 27.02 -12.13
CA GLU A 242 -9.81 26.94 -13.15
C GLU A 242 -8.63 26.07 -12.68
N GLY A 243 -8.33 25.01 -13.45
CA GLY A 243 -7.27 24.07 -13.14
C GLY A 243 -7.66 22.88 -12.22
N ALA A 244 -8.93 22.78 -11.82
CA ALA A 244 -9.48 21.56 -11.22
C ALA A 244 -10.10 20.63 -12.27
N PHE A 245 -10.23 19.34 -11.93
CA PHE A 245 -11.15 18.44 -12.62
C PHE A 245 -12.59 18.77 -12.16
N ASN A 246 -13.30 19.56 -12.96
CA ASN A 246 -14.65 20.02 -12.62
C ASN A 246 -15.73 19.05 -13.15
N ILE A 247 -16.75 18.84 -12.33
CA ILE A 247 -17.98 18.10 -12.65
C ILE A 247 -19.17 18.95 -12.20
N GLN A 248 -19.92 19.46 -13.18
CA GLN A 248 -21.21 20.08 -12.93
C GLN A 248 -22.30 19.01 -12.74
N LEU A 249 -22.98 19.01 -11.59
CA LEU A 249 -24.14 18.15 -11.38
C LEU A 249 -25.38 18.75 -12.08
N ASN A 250 -26.09 17.93 -12.86
CA ASN A 250 -27.18 18.37 -13.73
C ASN A 250 -28.39 18.82 -12.93
N GLU A 251 -28.64 20.12 -12.87
CA GLU A 251 -29.75 20.67 -12.08
C GLU A 251 -31.11 20.09 -12.47
N ALA A 252 -31.38 19.73 -13.74
CA ALA A 252 -32.65 19.11 -14.13
C ALA A 252 -32.80 17.64 -13.65
N HIS A 253 -31.70 17.00 -13.26
CA HIS A 253 -31.67 15.64 -12.71
C HIS A 253 -31.92 15.63 -11.20
N PHE A 254 -31.42 16.65 -10.49
CA PHE A 254 -31.60 16.83 -9.04
C PHE A 254 -32.85 17.67 -8.67
N SER A 255 -33.20 18.70 -9.45
CA SER A 255 -34.41 19.53 -9.25
C SER A 255 -35.71 18.82 -9.67
N GLY A 256 -36.22 18.00 -8.75
CA GLY A 256 -37.43 17.21 -8.95
C GLY A 256 -37.42 15.87 -8.23
N GLY A 257 -36.28 15.47 -7.66
CA GLY A 257 -36.19 14.35 -6.73
C GLY A 257 -37.00 14.60 -5.47
N THR A 258 -37.51 13.53 -4.85
CA THR A 258 -38.13 13.57 -3.51
C THR A 258 -37.10 13.19 -2.43
N VAL A 259 -35.81 13.39 -2.73
CA VAL A 259 -34.65 12.79 -2.07
C VAL A 259 -33.47 13.75 -2.23
N GLY A 260 -32.69 13.98 -1.18
CA GLY A 260 -31.78 15.13 -1.04
C GLY A 260 -32.35 16.17 -0.08
N TYR A 261 -31.60 17.24 0.20
CA TYR A 261 -32.00 18.27 1.17
C TYR A 261 -33.29 18.96 0.71
N GLY A 262 -34.37 18.77 1.46
CA GLY A 262 -35.73 19.12 1.04
C GLY A 262 -36.41 20.20 1.88
N GLY A 263 -36.61 21.40 1.32
CA GLY A 263 -37.29 22.49 2.02
C GLY A 263 -38.09 23.47 1.14
N LEU A 264 -38.72 24.44 1.81
CA LEU A 264 -39.57 25.48 1.20
C LEU A 264 -38.77 26.70 0.70
N PHE A 265 -37.44 26.69 0.84
CA PHE A 265 -36.56 27.79 0.48
C PHE A 265 -35.42 27.26 -0.38
N SER A 266 -35.05 28.00 -1.43
CA SER A 266 -34.12 27.55 -2.47
C SER A 266 -32.65 27.58 -2.04
N VAL A 267 -32.32 27.24 -0.78
CA VAL A 267 -30.94 27.18 -0.26
C VAL A 267 -30.45 25.74 -0.10
N ASP A 268 -31.33 24.77 -0.31
CA ASP A 268 -31.10 23.37 0.02
C ASP A 268 -30.31 22.61 -1.08
N THR A 269 -30.40 23.03 -2.34
CA THR A 269 -29.68 22.40 -3.48
C THR A 269 -28.16 22.56 -3.42
N HIS A 270 -27.69 23.54 -2.63
CA HIS A 270 -26.29 23.81 -2.34
C HIS A 270 -25.68 22.80 -1.35
N ALA A 271 -26.51 22.26 -0.44
CA ALA A 271 -26.10 21.22 0.52
C ALA A 271 -26.04 19.83 -0.13
N ASP A 272 -26.90 19.56 -1.12
CA ASP A 272 -26.90 18.30 -1.88
C ASP A 272 -25.53 17.92 -2.46
N VAL A 273 -24.64 18.89 -2.73
CA VAL A 273 -23.30 18.60 -3.28
C VAL A 273 -22.41 17.87 -2.27
N HIS A 274 -22.44 18.24 -0.98
CA HIS A 274 -21.69 17.49 0.04
C HIS A 274 -22.34 16.14 0.36
N LEU A 275 -23.67 16.04 0.27
CA LEU A 275 -24.39 14.76 0.36
C LEU A 275 -24.03 13.82 -0.81
N TRP A 276 -23.95 14.35 -2.03
CA TRP A 276 -23.53 13.63 -3.22
C TRP A 276 -22.07 13.15 -3.09
N TYR A 277 -21.18 14.00 -2.60
CA TYR A 277 -19.78 13.65 -2.39
C TYR A 277 -19.60 12.63 -1.25
N HIS A 278 -20.32 12.78 -0.13
CA HIS A 278 -20.36 11.81 0.97
C HIS A 278 -20.71 10.41 0.46
N GLY A 279 -21.66 10.30 -0.48
CA GLY A 279 -21.92 9.03 -1.16
C GLY A 279 -20.69 8.47 -1.89
N THR A 280 -19.84 9.28 -2.54
CA THR A 280 -18.60 8.77 -3.19
C THR A 280 -17.58 8.20 -2.20
N THR A 281 -17.66 8.55 -0.91
CA THR A 281 -16.75 8.07 0.14
C THR A 281 -17.01 6.62 0.54
N ASP A 282 -18.23 6.29 0.98
CA ASP A 282 -18.60 4.95 1.47
C ASP A 282 -18.86 3.94 0.32
N ASN A 283 -19.36 4.43 -0.83
CA ASN A 283 -19.69 3.62 -2.00
C ASN A 283 -20.79 2.55 -1.81
N ILE A 284 -21.54 2.54 -0.70
CA ILE A 284 -22.70 1.66 -0.48
C ILE A 284 -24.01 2.33 -0.93
N ASP A 285 -24.93 1.55 -1.51
CA ASP A 285 -26.27 2.04 -1.86
C ASP A 285 -27.07 2.43 -0.61
N GLY A 286 -27.30 3.73 -0.44
CA GLY A 286 -28.09 4.32 0.63
C GLY A 286 -27.22 4.93 1.72
N PHE A 287 -27.07 6.26 1.70
CA PHE A 287 -26.12 7.02 2.50
C PHE A 287 -26.80 8.16 3.27
N ASN A 288 -26.18 8.59 4.37
CA ASN A 288 -26.74 9.54 5.33
C ASN A 288 -25.61 10.38 5.94
N ASP A 289 -25.64 11.69 5.73
CA ASP A 289 -24.64 12.62 6.27
C ASP A 289 -25.03 13.17 7.65
N SER A 290 -25.76 12.39 8.47
CA SER A 290 -26.40 12.76 9.74
C SER A 290 -27.49 13.84 9.69
N GLU A 291 -27.54 14.64 8.63
CA GLU A 291 -28.48 15.74 8.42
C GLU A 291 -29.58 15.34 7.42
N GLU A 292 -29.24 14.66 6.32
CA GLU A 292 -30.17 14.15 5.31
C GLU A 292 -29.84 12.71 4.88
N SER A 293 -30.73 12.06 4.11
CA SER A 293 -30.57 10.68 3.64
C SER A 293 -30.95 10.50 2.17
N VAL A 294 -30.11 9.78 1.43
CA VAL A 294 -30.48 9.19 0.14
C VAL A 294 -30.75 7.69 0.35
N ALA A 295 -31.93 7.21 -0.02
CA ALA A 295 -32.27 5.80 0.13
C ALA A 295 -31.54 4.92 -0.91
N ALA A 296 -31.27 3.65 -0.58
CA ALA A 296 -30.57 2.72 -1.46
C ALA A 296 -31.18 2.57 -2.87
N ALA A 297 -32.52 2.69 -2.98
CA ALA A 297 -33.22 2.63 -4.27
C ALA A 297 -32.98 3.86 -5.16
N ASP A 298 -32.58 4.98 -4.56
CA ASP A 298 -32.40 6.29 -5.20
C ASP A 298 -30.92 6.66 -5.34
N ALA A 299 -30.02 6.06 -4.54
CA ALA A 299 -28.57 6.26 -4.63
C ALA A 299 -28.02 5.99 -6.03
N GLY A 300 -28.45 4.89 -6.68
CA GLY A 300 -28.06 4.58 -8.05
C GLY A 300 -28.52 5.60 -9.11
N TYR A 301 -29.51 6.45 -8.80
CA TYR A 301 -29.97 7.53 -9.68
C TYR A 301 -28.99 8.72 -9.67
N TRP A 302 -28.39 9.03 -8.51
CA TRP A 302 -27.50 10.19 -8.31
C TRP A 302 -26.16 10.11 -9.09
N TYR A 303 -25.79 8.93 -9.59
CA TYR A 303 -24.53 8.69 -10.29
C TYR A 303 -24.70 8.15 -11.72
N LEU A 304 -25.90 8.20 -12.29
CA LEU A 304 -26.10 7.89 -13.71
C LEU A 304 -25.38 8.92 -14.59
N PRO A 305 -24.93 8.57 -15.82
CA PRO A 305 -24.34 9.54 -16.74
C PRO A 305 -25.22 10.76 -17.09
N ALA A 306 -26.54 10.68 -16.84
CA ALA A 306 -27.46 11.80 -17.00
C ALA A 306 -27.46 12.80 -15.81
N ALA A 307 -26.83 12.43 -14.69
CA ALA A 307 -26.69 13.26 -13.49
C ALA A 307 -25.62 14.35 -13.63
N TYR A 308 -24.87 14.37 -14.72
CA TYR A 308 -23.79 15.32 -14.99
C TYR A 308 -24.14 16.17 -16.22
N ASP A 309 -23.82 17.46 -16.18
CA ASP A 309 -23.83 18.28 -17.39
C ASP A 309 -22.52 18.10 -18.17
N SER A 310 -22.49 18.55 -19.41
CA SER A 310 -21.40 18.45 -20.36
C SER A 310 -20.60 19.74 -20.53
N VAL A 311 -20.85 20.76 -19.69
CA VAL A 311 -20.28 22.12 -19.81
C VAL A 311 -18.75 22.08 -19.82
N ASP A 312 -18.15 21.36 -18.88
CA ASP A 312 -16.69 21.22 -18.76
C ASP A 312 -16.13 20.07 -19.62
N GLY A 313 -16.98 19.37 -20.39
CA GLY A 313 -16.64 18.16 -21.13
C GLY A 313 -16.42 16.91 -20.27
N ASN A 314 -16.34 17.07 -18.94
CA ASN A 314 -16.10 16.03 -17.96
C ASN A 314 -17.43 15.47 -17.41
N ALA A 315 -17.53 14.14 -17.35
CA ALA A 315 -18.68 13.43 -16.79
C ALA A 315 -18.25 12.01 -16.34
N ALA A 316 -18.82 11.52 -15.25
CA ALA A 316 -18.53 10.18 -14.73
C ALA A 316 -19.42 9.10 -15.39
N SER A 317 -18.93 7.86 -15.50
CA SER A 317 -19.76 6.73 -15.96
C SER A 317 -20.52 6.06 -14.82
N GLY A 318 -20.01 6.18 -13.59
CA GLY A 318 -20.68 5.84 -12.34
C GLY A 318 -19.93 6.40 -11.12
N ARG A 319 -20.42 6.04 -9.92
CA ARG A 319 -19.89 6.46 -8.60
C ARG A 319 -18.42 6.10 -8.37
N ASN A 320 -17.91 5.08 -9.06
CA ASN A 320 -16.53 4.62 -8.95
C ASN A 320 -15.51 5.46 -9.74
N ASP A 321 -15.98 6.37 -10.60
CA ASP A 321 -15.10 7.14 -11.50
C ASP A 321 -14.96 8.61 -11.05
N VAL A 322 -15.42 8.95 -9.84
CA VAL A 322 -15.61 10.34 -9.42
C VAL A 322 -15.62 10.52 -7.90
N GLY A 323 -15.24 11.70 -7.42
CA GLY A 323 -15.26 12.05 -6.00
C GLY A 323 -14.10 11.44 -5.22
N TYR A 324 -14.39 10.91 -4.04
CA TYR A 324 -13.39 10.44 -3.08
C TYR A 324 -12.48 9.30 -3.60
N VAL A 325 -12.81 8.67 -4.72
CA VAL A 325 -11.97 7.65 -5.37
C VAL A 325 -10.60 8.17 -5.83
N PHE A 326 -10.44 9.47 -6.05
CA PHE A 326 -9.16 10.11 -6.42
C PHE A 326 -8.26 10.43 -5.22
N SER A 327 -8.75 10.22 -3.99
CA SER A 327 -7.98 10.42 -2.76
C SER A 327 -6.77 9.50 -2.69
N SER A 328 -5.78 9.91 -1.91
CA SER A 328 -4.72 9.06 -1.38
C SER A 328 -5.21 8.06 -0.31
N VAL A 329 -6.52 7.74 -0.28
CA VAL A 329 -7.12 6.60 0.45
C VAL A 329 -7.67 5.53 -0.52
N VAL A 330 -8.02 5.87 -1.76
CA VAL A 330 -8.57 4.93 -2.76
C VAL A 330 -7.67 4.74 -3.98
N GLY A 331 -7.12 5.82 -4.54
CA GLY A 331 -6.03 5.75 -5.53
C GLY A 331 -6.42 5.47 -6.97
N ASN A 332 -7.64 5.77 -7.39
CA ASN A 332 -7.96 5.76 -8.81
C ASN A 332 -7.13 6.81 -9.55
N ASP A 333 -6.81 6.53 -10.81
CA ASP A 333 -6.03 7.45 -11.67
C ASP A 333 -6.68 8.83 -11.72
N ARG A 334 -5.91 9.85 -11.34
CA ARG A 334 -6.35 11.24 -11.27
C ARG A 334 -6.51 11.83 -12.69
N PRO A 335 -7.68 12.41 -13.03
CA PRO A 335 -7.89 13.01 -14.35
C PRO A 335 -6.89 14.14 -14.64
N GLY A 336 -6.33 14.14 -15.85
CA GLY A 336 -5.27 15.05 -16.25
C GLY A 336 -5.62 16.53 -16.08
N ASP A 337 -6.89 16.90 -16.24
CA ASP A 337 -7.39 18.28 -16.08
C ASP A 337 -7.20 18.83 -14.66
N GLY A 338 -7.27 17.96 -13.63
CA GLY A 338 -7.06 18.34 -12.23
C GLY A 338 -5.62 18.19 -11.76
N VAL A 339 -4.78 17.42 -12.46
CA VAL A 339 -3.36 17.22 -12.11
C VAL A 339 -2.54 18.43 -12.54
N ALA A 340 -1.66 18.92 -11.67
CA ALA A 340 -0.81 20.07 -11.96
C ALA A 340 0.12 19.84 -13.16
N GLN A 341 0.36 20.90 -13.95
CA GLN A 341 1.28 20.85 -15.10
C GLN A 341 2.72 20.45 -14.73
N SER A 342 3.16 20.78 -13.52
CA SER A 342 4.46 20.36 -12.95
C SER A 342 4.60 18.85 -12.75
N LEU A 343 3.47 18.14 -12.64
CA LEU A 343 3.35 16.69 -12.53
C LEU A 343 2.88 16.02 -13.84
N GLY A 344 2.87 16.76 -14.95
CA GLY A 344 2.50 16.26 -16.29
C GLY A 344 1.02 16.31 -16.63
N GLY A 345 0.17 16.87 -15.75
CA GLY A 345 -1.23 17.13 -16.03
C GLY A 345 -1.47 18.40 -16.88
N GLN A 346 -2.72 18.84 -16.93
CA GLN A 346 -3.17 20.04 -17.64
C GLN A 346 -3.65 21.15 -16.68
N GLY A 347 -3.91 20.82 -15.41
CA GLY A 347 -4.42 21.72 -14.40
C GLY A 347 -3.52 22.94 -14.19
N LEU A 348 -4.09 24.11 -14.48
CA LEU A 348 -3.46 25.41 -14.25
C LEU A 348 -3.28 25.65 -12.74
N ARG A 349 -2.26 26.44 -12.40
CA ARG A 349 -1.92 26.81 -11.03
C ARG A 349 -1.41 28.24 -10.99
N ASN A 350 -1.62 28.91 -9.86
CA ASN A 350 -1.16 30.26 -9.58
C ASN A 350 0.20 30.25 -8.88
N ASN A 351 1.04 31.22 -9.24
CA ASN A 351 2.39 31.35 -8.68
C ASN A 351 2.35 31.76 -7.20
N LEU A 352 3.22 31.18 -6.39
CA LEU A 352 3.37 31.48 -4.96
C LEU A 352 4.53 32.45 -4.68
N ASN A 353 4.47 33.14 -3.54
CA ASN A 353 5.61 33.85 -2.99
C ASN A 353 6.49 32.94 -2.12
N TRP A 354 7.42 32.22 -2.76
CA TRP A 354 8.40 31.33 -2.10
C TRP A 354 9.39 32.03 -1.13
N THR A 355 9.24 33.31 -0.81
CA THR A 355 10.19 34.04 0.08
C THR A 355 10.21 33.50 1.52
N ALA A 356 9.10 32.94 1.99
CA ALA A 356 9.00 32.30 3.30
C ALA A 356 9.16 30.78 3.23
N ALA A 357 9.30 30.21 2.03
CA ALA A 357 9.20 28.77 1.80
C ALA A 357 10.42 28.05 2.35
N ASN A 358 10.16 27.08 3.21
CA ASN A 358 11.19 26.52 4.06
C ASN A 358 10.98 25.04 4.44
N TRP A 359 9.94 24.39 3.92
CA TRP A 359 9.74 22.96 4.13
C TRP A 359 10.32 22.14 2.96
N PRO A 360 11.04 21.04 3.23
CA PRO A 360 11.43 20.08 2.21
C PRO A 360 10.21 19.21 1.82
N ASN A 361 10.11 18.84 0.55
CA ASN A 361 8.98 18.06 0.01
C ASN A 361 9.46 16.83 -0.75
N LEU A 362 8.68 15.77 -0.64
CA LEU A 362 8.81 14.54 -1.41
C LEU A 362 7.40 14.13 -1.86
N LEU A 363 7.22 13.85 -3.15
CA LEU A 363 5.93 13.56 -3.77
C LEU A 363 6.04 12.35 -4.72
N ASP A 364 4.91 11.67 -4.96
CA ASP A 364 4.77 10.57 -5.94
C ASP A 364 5.89 9.52 -5.81
N PHE A 365 6.09 9.05 -4.56
CA PHE A 365 7.04 7.99 -4.29
C PHE A 365 6.48 6.65 -4.78
N THR A 366 7.13 6.10 -5.80
CA THR A 366 6.58 4.98 -6.57
C THR A 366 7.65 3.90 -6.74
N VAL A 367 7.27 2.65 -6.49
CA VAL A 367 8.03 1.46 -6.91
C VAL A 367 7.79 1.28 -8.41
N THR A 368 8.86 1.29 -9.20
CA THR A 368 8.79 1.37 -10.68
C THR A 368 8.86 0.01 -11.39
N THR A 369 9.02 -1.06 -10.62
CA THR A 369 8.87 -2.45 -11.11
C THR A 369 7.40 -2.85 -11.08
N SER A 370 7.00 -3.71 -12.02
CA SER A 370 5.67 -4.36 -11.99
C SER A 370 5.69 -5.71 -11.28
N ASP A 371 6.87 -6.17 -10.87
CA ASP A 371 7.06 -7.34 -10.02
C ASP A 371 7.35 -6.88 -8.59
N LEU A 372 6.40 -7.13 -7.68
CA LEU A 372 6.45 -6.77 -6.26
C LEU A 372 6.86 -7.96 -5.37
N ASP A 373 6.90 -9.18 -5.94
CA ASP A 373 7.38 -10.42 -5.30
C ASP A 373 8.91 -10.54 -5.50
N LEU A 374 9.67 -9.66 -4.85
CA LEU A 374 11.12 -9.56 -5.00
C LEU A 374 11.88 -10.57 -4.11
N ASN A 375 13.10 -10.91 -4.50
CA ASN A 375 13.99 -11.74 -3.70
C ASN A 375 14.92 -10.89 -2.83
N VAL A 376 15.21 -11.36 -1.61
CA VAL A 376 16.23 -10.75 -0.74
C VAL A 376 17.59 -10.75 -1.46
N GLY A 377 18.19 -9.57 -1.58
CA GLY A 377 19.41 -9.30 -2.34
C GLY A 377 19.19 -8.54 -3.65
N GLU A 378 17.97 -8.54 -4.19
CA GLU A 378 17.61 -7.72 -5.35
C GLU A 378 17.46 -6.24 -4.99
N PHE A 379 17.43 -5.37 -5.99
CA PHE A 379 17.21 -3.94 -5.80
C PHE A 379 15.74 -3.58 -6.06
N ILE A 380 15.17 -2.72 -5.22
CA ILE A 380 13.85 -2.13 -5.44
C ILE A 380 14.05 -0.84 -6.26
N PRO A 381 13.61 -0.77 -7.52
CA PRO A 381 13.76 0.43 -8.35
C PRO A 381 12.64 1.43 -8.04
N VAL A 382 12.99 2.66 -7.70
CA VAL A 382 12.03 3.69 -7.26
C VAL A 382 12.15 5.01 -8.04
N SER A 383 11.06 5.77 -8.09
CA SER A 383 11.03 7.17 -8.51
C SER A 383 10.30 8.02 -7.46
N TYR A 384 10.65 9.30 -7.41
CA TYR A 384 9.95 10.32 -6.62
C TYR A 384 10.26 11.70 -7.19
N PHE A 385 9.43 12.68 -6.85
CA PHE A 385 9.77 14.09 -6.97
C PHE A 385 10.20 14.67 -5.63
N TYR A 386 11.04 15.71 -5.67
CA TYR A 386 11.42 16.48 -4.49
C TYR A 386 11.48 17.99 -4.79
N GLN A 387 11.34 18.80 -3.75
CA GLN A 387 11.52 20.26 -3.80
C GLN A 387 11.94 20.78 -2.40
N ASP A 388 12.97 21.61 -2.36
CA ASP A 388 13.33 22.44 -1.19
C ASP A 388 13.77 23.82 -1.70
N ALA A 389 13.12 24.87 -1.20
CA ALA A 389 13.30 26.24 -1.64
C ALA A 389 14.40 27.01 -0.87
N ASP A 390 14.72 26.64 0.37
CA ASP A 390 15.69 27.37 1.22
C ASP A 390 16.98 26.60 1.53
N SER A 391 16.97 25.26 1.46
CA SER A 391 18.02 24.43 2.07
C SER A 391 18.41 23.18 1.27
N ASN A 392 19.52 22.53 1.65
CA ASN A 392 19.83 21.18 1.16
C ASN A 392 19.07 20.19 2.06
N ALA A 393 18.50 19.16 1.45
CA ALA A 393 17.84 18.07 2.16
C ALA A 393 18.50 16.71 1.87
N ASP A 394 18.28 15.74 2.75
CA ASP A 394 18.64 14.34 2.56
C ASP A 394 17.36 13.50 2.44
N VAL A 395 17.36 12.50 1.55
CA VAL A 395 16.28 11.49 1.45
C VAL A 395 16.76 10.15 2.01
N GLU A 396 16.07 9.66 3.02
CA GLU A 396 16.21 8.32 3.59
C GLU A 396 15.07 7.42 3.13
N PHE A 397 15.33 6.12 3.01
CA PHE A 397 14.33 5.12 2.66
C PHE A 397 14.27 4.04 3.75
N SER A 398 13.10 3.49 4.03
CA SER A 398 12.90 2.39 4.96
C SER A 398 11.84 1.41 4.51
N LEU A 399 11.91 0.19 5.03
CA LEU A 399 10.84 -0.80 4.99
C LEU A 399 10.11 -0.77 6.33
N GLU A 400 8.81 -0.50 6.28
CA GLU A 400 7.90 -0.44 7.41
C GLU A 400 7.00 -1.67 7.41
N THR A 401 6.60 -2.14 8.60
CA THR A 401 5.59 -3.22 8.73
C THR A 401 4.15 -2.71 8.83
N ASP A 402 3.99 -1.40 8.93
CA ASP A 402 2.73 -0.67 8.91
C ASP A 402 2.91 0.67 8.17
N LEU A 403 1.90 1.54 8.22
CA LEU A 403 1.86 2.78 7.47
C LEU A 403 2.05 4.03 8.35
N ASN A 404 2.51 3.88 9.60
CA ASN A 404 2.71 5.01 10.52
C ASN A 404 4.21 5.37 10.68
N PRO A 405 4.69 6.46 10.06
CA PRO A 405 6.11 6.84 10.12
C PRO A 405 6.55 7.36 11.50
N PHE A 406 5.59 7.65 12.39
CA PHE A 406 5.83 8.24 13.71
C PHE A 406 6.03 7.19 14.81
N ASN A 407 5.76 5.91 14.55
CA ASN A 407 5.86 4.84 15.56
C ASN A 407 7.26 4.20 15.65
N GLY A 408 8.10 4.37 14.62
CA GLY A 408 9.47 3.84 14.54
C GLY A 408 9.60 2.36 14.17
N SER A 409 8.69 1.79 13.36
CA SER A 409 8.77 0.39 12.88
C SER A 409 9.93 0.10 11.92
N GLY A 410 10.48 1.15 11.30
CA GLY A 410 11.28 1.10 10.08
C GLY A 410 12.64 0.43 10.12
N THR A 411 12.93 -0.33 9.06
CA THR A 411 14.27 -0.82 8.70
C THR A 411 14.85 0.02 7.56
N SER A 412 15.86 0.84 7.84
CA SER A 412 16.48 1.73 6.84
C SER A 412 17.16 0.97 5.68
N LEU A 413 16.99 1.47 4.46
CA LEU A 413 17.59 0.94 3.23
C LEU A 413 18.72 1.85 2.73
N GLY A 414 19.95 1.38 2.89
CA GLY A 414 21.15 2.05 2.37
C GLY A 414 21.55 3.31 3.16
N SER A 415 22.17 4.27 2.47
CA SER A 415 22.58 5.56 3.03
C SER A 415 21.68 6.69 2.54
N PRO A 416 21.53 7.79 3.30
CA PRO A 416 20.80 8.97 2.84
C PRO A 416 21.30 9.49 1.48
N THR A 417 20.36 9.88 0.62
CA THR A 417 20.61 10.49 -0.68
C THR A 417 20.57 12.01 -0.55
N ALA A 418 21.72 12.65 -0.60
CA ALA A 418 21.83 14.11 -0.52
C ALA A 418 21.28 14.82 -1.77
N LEU A 419 20.40 15.79 -1.55
CA LEU A 419 19.78 16.64 -2.55
C LEU A 419 20.39 18.05 -2.51
N THR A 420 20.37 18.75 -3.65
CA THR A 420 20.94 20.10 -3.77
C THR A 420 19.87 21.18 -3.55
N ALA A 421 20.23 22.22 -2.79
CA ALA A 421 19.35 23.28 -2.33
C ALA A 421 18.78 24.23 -3.39
N GLY A 422 17.69 24.88 -2.99
CA GLY A 422 17.33 26.21 -3.48
C GLY A 422 16.57 26.20 -4.80
N THR A 423 15.66 25.24 -4.98
CA THR A 423 14.80 25.14 -6.16
C THR A 423 13.34 25.34 -5.79
N THR A 424 12.71 26.34 -6.39
CA THR A 424 11.24 26.48 -6.40
C THR A 424 10.61 25.56 -7.45
N ALA A 425 11.40 24.91 -8.32
CA ALA A 425 10.91 23.93 -9.29
C ALA A 425 11.00 22.51 -8.72
N LEU A 426 9.91 21.76 -8.87
CA LEU A 426 9.84 20.34 -8.56
C LEU A 426 10.83 19.54 -9.44
N THR A 427 11.61 18.64 -8.83
CA THR A 427 12.65 17.87 -9.52
C THR A 427 12.41 16.38 -9.34
N SER A 428 12.43 15.59 -10.41
CA SER A 428 12.33 14.13 -10.34
C SER A 428 13.67 13.46 -10.06
N ASN A 429 13.65 12.34 -9.34
CA ASN A 429 14.81 11.50 -9.06
C ASN A 429 14.43 10.01 -9.12
N THR A 430 15.44 9.14 -9.25
CA THR A 430 15.27 7.69 -9.32
C THR A 430 16.36 6.98 -8.51
N GLY A 431 16.00 5.89 -7.83
CA GLY A 431 16.92 5.11 -6.99
C GLY A 431 16.79 3.61 -7.22
N ASN A 432 17.79 2.85 -6.75
CA ASN A 432 17.76 1.39 -6.66
C ASN A 432 18.12 1.03 -5.21
N LEU A 433 17.13 0.64 -4.41
CA LEU A 433 17.28 0.44 -2.97
C LEU A 433 17.75 -1.00 -2.68
N PRO A 434 18.84 -1.21 -1.92
CA PRO A 434 19.38 -2.55 -1.67
C PRO A 434 18.61 -3.30 -0.57
N THR A 435 18.22 -4.54 -0.83
CA THR A 435 17.54 -5.42 0.17
C THR A 435 18.48 -6.40 0.89
N ASN A 436 19.80 -6.24 0.72
CA ASN A 436 20.80 -7.15 1.26
C ASN A 436 20.79 -7.15 2.80
N GLY A 437 20.50 -8.29 3.42
CA GLY A 437 20.43 -8.44 4.88
C GLY A 437 19.08 -8.02 5.50
N VAL A 438 18.09 -7.69 4.68
CA VAL A 438 16.69 -7.54 5.11
C VAL A 438 16.07 -8.93 5.31
N ALA A 439 15.18 -9.07 6.30
CA ALA A 439 14.42 -10.30 6.50
C ALA A 439 13.36 -10.50 5.41
N SER A 440 12.91 -11.75 5.21
CA SER A 440 11.74 -12.01 4.36
C SER A 440 10.45 -11.54 5.04
N GLY A 441 9.53 -10.97 4.27
CA GLY A 441 8.27 -10.42 4.75
C GLY A 441 7.61 -9.52 3.72
N THR A 442 6.37 -9.10 4.00
CA THR A 442 5.69 -8.05 3.24
C THR A 442 5.89 -6.72 3.96
N TYR A 443 6.23 -5.68 3.21
CA TYR A 443 6.64 -4.37 3.70
C TYR A 443 6.01 -3.24 2.89
N TYR A 444 5.69 -2.14 3.57
CA TYR A 444 5.47 -0.86 2.92
C TYR A 444 6.81 -0.15 2.78
N LEU A 445 7.05 0.52 1.66
CA LEU A 445 8.27 1.28 1.44
C LEU A 445 8.01 2.74 1.81
N ALA A 446 8.79 3.30 2.72
CA ALA A 446 8.73 4.70 3.09
C ALA A 446 9.94 5.47 2.56
N ALA A 447 9.74 6.74 2.23
CA ALA A 447 10.78 7.73 1.95
C ALA A 447 10.58 8.93 2.87
N ARG A 448 11.63 9.33 3.61
CA ARG A 448 11.67 10.56 4.39
C ARG A 448 12.61 11.55 3.74
N ILE A 449 12.13 12.74 3.40
CA ILE A 449 13.01 13.89 3.15
C ILE A 449 13.17 14.68 4.45
N SER A 450 14.38 15.12 4.77
CA SER A 450 14.65 15.95 5.95
C SER A 450 15.76 16.97 5.72
N ASP A 451 15.64 18.13 6.35
CA ASP A 451 16.58 19.25 6.20
C ASP A 451 17.48 19.51 7.42
N GLY A 452 18.42 20.44 7.27
CA GLY A 452 19.31 20.87 8.36
C GLY A 452 18.66 21.65 9.50
N SER A 453 17.38 22.03 9.37
CA SER A 453 16.57 22.68 10.40
C SER A 453 15.76 21.67 11.23
N GLY A 454 15.71 20.40 10.82
CA GLY A 454 14.91 19.34 11.46
C GLY A 454 13.47 19.28 10.97
N ARG A 455 13.13 19.93 9.85
CA ARG A 455 11.85 19.75 9.16
C ARG A 455 11.95 18.50 8.30
N GLN A 456 10.87 17.74 8.23
CA GLN A 456 10.82 16.47 7.50
C GLN A 456 9.46 16.26 6.85
N ARG A 457 9.43 15.50 5.74
CA ARG A 457 8.18 14.97 5.17
C ARG A 457 8.37 13.53 4.75
N TRP A 458 7.29 12.78 4.76
CA TRP A 458 7.21 11.37 4.45
C TRP A 458 6.31 11.16 3.23
N ALA A 459 6.69 10.22 2.37
CA ALA A 459 5.78 9.58 1.44
C ALA A 459 5.99 8.06 1.50
N TYR A 460 4.94 7.31 1.20
CA TYR A 460 5.00 5.86 1.09
C TYR A 460 4.92 5.46 -0.39
N SER A 461 5.34 4.24 -0.71
CA SER A 461 4.96 3.61 -1.96
C SER A 461 3.45 3.36 -1.95
N ARG A 462 2.83 3.48 -3.13
CA ARG A 462 1.44 3.06 -3.31
C ARG A 462 1.23 1.60 -2.92
N ASP A 463 2.02 0.73 -3.53
CA ASP A 463 1.94 -0.72 -3.37
C ASP A 463 2.92 -1.20 -2.28
N ALA A 464 2.63 -2.36 -1.69
CA ALA A 464 3.57 -3.04 -0.83
C ALA A 464 4.59 -3.84 -1.68
N ILE A 465 5.61 -4.38 -1.03
CA ILE A 465 6.49 -5.38 -1.64
C ILE A 465 6.60 -6.60 -0.74
N THR A 466 6.73 -7.77 -1.34
CA THR A 466 7.01 -9.01 -0.61
C THR A 466 8.45 -9.44 -0.91
N LEU A 467 9.28 -9.46 0.12
CA LEU A 467 10.65 -9.98 0.06
C LEU A 467 10.64 -11.47 0.41
N THR A 468 11.00 -12.31 -0.55
CA THR A 468 11.19 -13.75 -0.35
C THR A 468 12.68 -14.06 -0.17
N GLU A 469 13.02 -14.85 0.86
CA GLU A 469 14.38 -15.34 1.05
C GLU A 469 14.69 -16.41 0.00
N ILE A 470 15.74 -16.20 -0.80
CA ILE A 470 16.23 -17.26 -1.70
C ILE A 470 16.88 -18.33 -0.83
N ILE A 471 16.23 -19.48 -0.72
CA ILE A 471 16.87 -20.71 -0.28
C ILE A 471 17.52 -21.35 -1.52
N PRO A 472 18.86 -21.34 -1.67
CA PRO A 472 19.50 -21.95 -2.83
C PRO A 472 19.39 -23.48 -2.81
N ASP A 473 19.05 -24.06 -3.96
CA ASP A 473 19.08 -25.51 -4.16
C ASP A 473 20.52 -26.02 -4.23
N PHE A 474 20.88 -26.97 -3.37
CA PHE A 474 22.17 -27.66 -3.41
C PHE A 474 22.04 -29.08 -3.95
N GLN A 475 22.88 -29.42 -4.94
CA GLN A 475 22.99 -30.76 -5.50
C GLN A 475 24.46 -31.20 -5.39
N PHE A 476 24.72 -32.29 -4.67
CA PHE A 476 26.07 -32.81 -4.39
C PHE A 476 26.22 -34.23 -4.90
N ASP A 477 27.27 -34.46 -5.68
CA ASP A 477 27.61 -35.78 -6.23
C ASP A 477 28.86 -36.31 -5.53
N PHE A 478 28.69 -37.42 -4.80
CA PHE A 478 29.64 -37.92 -3.81
C PHE A 478 30.55 -38.98 -4.42
N GLY A 479 31.68 -38.56 -4.97
CA GLY A 479 32.44 -39.37 -5.92
C GLY A 479 33.95 -39.46 -5.71
N THR A 480 34.60 -40.24 -6.58
CA THR A 480 36.07 -40.19 -6.69
C THR A 480 36.48 -38.91 -7.42
N ALA A 481 37.69 -38.40 -7.16
CA ALA A 481 38.24 -37.24 -7.87
C ALA A 481 38.48 -37.46 -9.39
N THR A 482 38.07 -38.60 -9.95
CA THR A 482 38.25 -38.96 -11.38
C THR A 482 37.00 -39.55 -12.04
N SER A 483 35.91 -39.75 -11.30
CA SER A 483 34.64 -40.15 -11.91
C SER A 483 34.01 -38.97 -12.65
N PRO A 484 33.19 -39.21 -13.68
CA PRO A 484 32.29 -38.19 -14.22
C PRO A 484 31.30 -37.74 -13.14
N VAL A 485 30.90 -36.47 -13.22
CA VAL A 485 29.97 -35.82 -12.29
C VAL A 485 28.59 -35.76 -12.93
N ALA A 486 27.54 -36.07 -12.17
CA ALA A 486 26.15 -35.93 -12.59
C ALA A 486 25.85 -34.49 -13.06
N THR A 487 25.05 -34.36 -14.13
CA THR A 487 24.79 -33.05 -14.75
C THR A 487 23.95 -32.18 -13.82
N GLY A 488 24.52 -31.03 -13.41
CA GLY A 488 23.88 -30.09 -12.48
C GLY A 488 24.35 -30.20 -11.03
N PHE A 489 25.20 -31.20 -10.71
CA PHE A 489 25.67 -31.46 -9.37
C PHE A 489 27.09 -30.89 -9.15
N THR A 490 27.37 -30.49 -7.91
CA THR A 490 28.70 -30.13 -7.42
C THR A 490 29.45 -31.41 -7.06
N GLN A 491 30.63 -31.62 -7.64
CA GLN A 491 31.50 -32.73 -7.25
C GLN A 491 31.96 -32.55 -5.80
N VAL A 492 31.70 -33.57 -4.98
CA VAL A 492 32.30 -33.71 -3.66
C VAL A 492 33.23 -34.92 -3.71
N THR A 493 34.46 -34.75 -3.25
CA THR A 493 35.47 -35.81 -3.09
C THR A 493 35.72 -36.04 -1.59
N LYS A 494 36.27 -37.20 -1.24
CA LYS A 494 36.71 -37.48 0.16
C LYS A 494 37.82 -36.54 0.68
N ALA A 495 38.37 -35.68 -0.17
CA ALA A 495 39.36 -34.68 0.22
C ALA A 495 38.72 -33.35 0.64
N ASP A 496 37.44 -33.15 0.36
CA ASP A 496 36.67 -31.95 0.68
C ASP A 496 36.22 -32.01 2.16
N ILE A 497 37.19 -31.78 3.04
CA ILE A 497 36.98 -31.55 4.47
C ILE A 497 36.34 -30.18 4.65
N TYR A 498 35.37 -30.07 5.55
CA TYR A 498 34.58 -28.84 5.74
C TYR A 498 35.44 -27.60 5.93
N ASN A 499 35.09 -26.56 5.18
CA ASN A 499 35.71 -25.25 5.22
C ASN A 499 34.64 -24.18 4.93
N SER A 500 34.41 -23.27 5.87
CA SER A 500 33.48 -22.13 5.71
C SER A 500 33.74 -21.25 4.47
N GLY A 501 34.97 -21.25 3.93
CA GLY A 501 35.26 -20.56 2.66
C GLY A 501 34.74 -21.28 1.41
N ALA A 502 34.37 -22.56 1.51
CA ALA A 502 33.72 -23.35 0.46
C ALA A 502 32.23 -23.58 0.74
N GLY A 503 31.79 -23.45 1.99
CA GLY A 503 30.39 -23.62 2.39
C GLY A 503 29.94 -25.07 2.55
N TYR A 504 30.81 -26.06 2.38
CA TYR A 504 30.47 -27.48 2.56
C TYR A 504 31.71 -28.34 2.84
N GLY A 505 31.48 -29.60 3.22
CA GLY A 505 32.50 -30.65 3.31
C GLY A 505 32.33 -31.59 4.51
N PHE A 506 33.23 -32.56 4.65
CA PHE A 506 33.15 -33.60 5.68
C PHE A 506 33.84 -33.27 6.99
N SER A 507 33.35 -33.89 8.07
CA SER A 507 33.90 -33.78 9.44
C SER A 507 35.20 -34.56 9.69
N GLY A 508 35.58 -35.51 8.82
CA GLY A 508 36.68 -36.44 9.09
C GLY A 508 37.29 -37.13 7.86
N SER A 509 38.36 -37.90 8.08
CA SER A 509 39.26 -38.38 7.02
C SER A 509 39.35 -39.90 6.81
N ASP A 510 38.61 -40.76 7.54
CA ASP A 510 38.45 -42.19 7.18
C ASP A 510 37.29 -42.43 6.18
N LEU A 511 37.10 -41.48 5.26
CA LEU A 511 36.20 -41.62 4.13
C LEU A 511 36.89 -42.40 3.01
N ARG A 512 36.15 -43.33 2.42
CA ARG A 512 36.58 -44.08 1.24
C ARG A 512 35.58 -43.87 0.11
N ASP A 513 36.13 -43.72 -1.07
CA ASP A 513 35.46 -43.45 -2.33
C ASP A 513 35.56 -44.69 -3.23
N ILE A 514 34.57 -44.88 -4.10
CA ILE A 514 34.62 -45.97 -5.07
C ILE A 514 33.80 -45.66 -6.31
N ASP A 515 34.40 -45.82 -7.49
CA ASP A 515 33.68 -45.83 -8.77
C ASP A 515 33.44 -47.28 -9.21
N ARG A 516 32.18 -47.63 -9.47
CA ARG A 516 31.79 -48.93 -10.01
C ARG A 516 31.92 -49.01 -11.53
N GLY A 517 32.17 -47.89 -12.21
CA GLY A 517 32.26 -47.75 -13.66
C GLY A 517 30.89 -47.61 -14.33
N ALA A 518 30.90 -47.36 -15.64
CA ALA A 518 29.73 -46.99 -16.47
C ALA A 518 28.65 -48.08 -16.68
N ALA A 519 28.33 -48.88 -15.66
CA ALA A 519 27.22 -49.83 -15.62
C ALA A 519 25.94 -49.23 -14.99
N SER A 520 26.04 -48.03 -14.42
CA SER A 520 24.98 -47.18 -13.87
C SER A 520 25.13 -45.75 -14.42
N ASP A 521 24.17 -44.88 -14.13
CA ASP A 521 24.30 -43.44 -14.36
C ASP A 521 25.39 -42.81 -13.48
N ASP A 522 25.72 -41.55 -13.76
CA ASP A 522 26.83 -40.86 -13.10
C ASP A 522 26.51 -40.46 -11.64
N GLU A 523 25.26 -40.50 -11.17
CA GLU A 523 24.89 -40.27 -9.75
C GLU A 523 25.02 -41.56 -8.89
N GLN A 524 24.75 -42.74 -9.48
CA GLN A 524 24.69 -44.02 -8.74
C GLN A 524 25.93 -44.92 -8.95
N ARG A 525 26.88 -44.52 -9.78
CA ARG A 525 28.10 -45.30 -10.06
C ARG A 525 29.14 -45.22 -8.96
N ASP A 526 29.18 -44.11 -8.26
CA ASP A 526 30.08 -43.83 -7.16
C ASP A 526 29.35 -43.29 -5.94
N PHE A 527 30.05 -43.39 -4.82
CA PHE A 527 29.55 -43.07 -3.48
C PHE A 527 30.72 -43.06 -2.50
N PHE A 528 30.49 -42.48 -1.33
CA PHE A 528 31.33 -42.68 -0.16
C PHE A 528 30.84 -43.80 0.75
N TYR A 529 31.80 -44.40 1.45
CA TYR A 529 31.55 -45.29 2.57
C TYR A 529 32.63 -45.11 3.63
N THR A 530 32.24 -45.29 4.88
CA THR A 530 33.14 -45.23 6.05
C THR A 530 32.97 -46.50 6.90
N ARG A 531 33.81 -46.65 7.93
CA ARG A 531 33.68 -47.68 8.98
C ARG A 531 33.47 -47.08 10.38
N SER A 532 33.53 -45.76 10.48
CA SER A 532 33.06 -44.96 11.61
C SER A 532 31.84 -44.16 11.16
N THR A 533 31.30 -43.29 11.99
CA THR A 533 30.42 -42.22 11.53
C THR A 533 31.21 -41.19 10.70
N ALA A 534 30.55 -40.52 9.75
CA ALA A 534 31.05 -39.32 9.09
C ALA A 534 29.90 -38.35 8.83
N ASP A 535 30.10 -37.08 9.18
CA ASP A 535 29.13 -36.02 8.94
C ASP A 535 29.57 -35.19 7.73
N PHE A 536 28.62 -34.85 6.87
CA PHE A 536 28.76 -33.87 5.80
C PHE A 536 27.99 -32.61 6.18
N PHE A 537 28.67 -31.48 6.14
CA PHE A 537 28.12 -30.17 6.47
C PHE A 537 27.87 -29.37 5.21
N VAL A 538 26.80 -28.56 5.22
CA VAL A 538 26.49 -27.56 4.20
C VAL A 538 26.03 -26.29 4.92
N ASP A 539 26.75 -25.19 4.72
CA ASP A 539 26.36 -23.87 5.23
C ASP A 539 25.14 -23.38 4.43
N VAL A 540 24.00 -23.24 5.11
CA VAL A 540 22.70 -22.88 4.52
C VAL A 540 21.97 -21.88 5.43
N LEU A 541 20.95 -21.22 4.93
CA LEU A 541 20.13 -20.32 5.75
C LEU A 541 19.23 -21.13 6.70
N ASN A 542 18.71 -20.51 7.75
CA ASN A 542 17.78 -21.17 8.66
C ASN A 542 16.44 -21.38 7.96
N GLY A 543 15.93 -22.61 7.93
CA GLY A 543 14.75 -22.93 7.13
C GLY A 543 14.36 -24.40 7.19
N ILE A 544 13.29 -24.75 6.46
CA ILE A 544 12.87 -26.14 6.28
C ILE A 544 13.34 -26.62 4.90
N TYR A 545 14.12 -27.70 4.88
CA TYR A 545 14.76 -28.26 3.70
C TYR A 545 14.23 -29.66 3.40
N ASP A 546 13.92 -29.93 2.14
CA ASP A 546 13.62 -31.27 1.63
C ASP A 546 14.91 -31.94 1.11
N VAL A 547 15.55 -32.72 1.98
CA VAL A 547 16.80 -33.43 1.70
C VAL A 547 16.51 -34.75 0.99
N THR A 548 16.88 -34.85 -0.29
CA THR A 548 16.79 -36.11 -1.04
C THR A 548 18.13 -36.84 -1.00
N VAL A 549 18.13 -38.09 -0.51
CA VAL A 549 19.34 -38.90 -0.36
C VAL A 549 19.24 -40.16 -1.21
N THR A 550 20.24 -40.38 -2.08
CA THR A 550 20.43 -41.60 -2.87
C THR A 550 21.51 -42.48 -2.22
N MET A 551 21.19 -43.73 -1.87
CA MET A 551 22.13 -44.69 -1.24
C MET A 551 22.05 -46.08 -1.86
N GLY A 552 23.19 -46.70 -2.18
CA GLY A 552 23.25 -48.09 -2.64
C GLY A 552 24.59 -48.47 -3.27
N ASP A 553 24.67 -49.69 -3.82
CA ASP A 553 25.86 -50.17 -4.52
C ASP A 553 25.47 -51.17 -5.64
N SER A 554 25.93 -50.92 -6.87
CA SER A 554 25.66 -51.79 -8.02
C SER A 554 26.32 -53.18 -7.92
N LYS A 555 27.33 -53.37 -7.05
CA LYS A 555 28.13 -54.60 -6.97
C LYS A 555 28.03 -55.35 -5.65
N VAL A 556 27.69 -54.70 -4.54
CA VAL A 556 27.66 -55.27 -3.18
C VAL A 556 26.32 -54.96 -2.51
N LEU A 557 25.88 -55.79 -1.57
CA LEU A 557 24.74 -55.51 -0.69
C LEU A 557 25.25 -54.61 0.45
N GLN A 558 24.51 -53.55 0.76
CA GLN A 558 24.80 -52.66 1.88
C GLN A 558 23.68 -52.81 2.92
N ASP A 559 24.03 -53.20 4.15
CA ASP A 559 23.07 -53.42 5.23
C ASP A 559 23.29 -52.47 6.42
N ASN A 560 22.18 -52.08 7.04
CA ASN A 560 22.13 -51.19 8.20
C ASN A 560 22.85 -49.83 7.98
N MET A 561 22.78 -49.27 6.78
CA MET A 561 23.23 -47.90 6.50
C MET A 561 22.36 -46.94 7.30
N GLN A 562 22.95 -46.21 8.24
CA GLN A 562 22.22 -45.30 9.11
C GLN A 562 22.27 -43.89 8.50
N LEU A 563 21.11 -43.24 8.42
CA LEU A 563 20.99 -41.87 7.95
C LEU A 563 20.51 -40.99 9.09
N SER A 564 21.23 -39.90 9.36
CA SER A 564 20.78 -38.85 10.27
C SER A 564 20.84 -37.46 9.65
N LEU A 565 19.88 -36.62 10.04
CA LEU A 565 19.85 -35.18 9.74
C LEU A 565 19.76 -34.44 11.08
N GLU A 566 20.52 -33.36 11.26
CA GLU A 566 20.55 -32.57 12.51
C GLU A 566 20.81 -33.44 13.76
N GLY A 567 21.77 -34.38 13.63
CA GLY A 567 22.12 -35.37 14.66
C GLY A 567 21.03 -36.40 14.98
N SER A 568 19.88 -36.34 14.32
CA SER A 568 18.71 -37.20 14.56
C SER A 568 18.59 -38.27 13.47
N VAL A 569 18.48 -39.53 13.87
CA VAL A 569 18.39 -40.67 12.94
C VAL A 569 17.03 -40.66 12.24
N VAL A 570 17.01 -40.51 10.92
CA VAL A 570 15.80 -40.43 10.09
C VAL A 570 15.47 -41.72 9.35
N ASP A 571 16.47 -42.54 9.01
CA ASP A 571 16.24 -43.89 8.43
C ASP A 571 17.40 -44.85 8.74
N VAL A 572 17.15 -46.16 8.60
CA VAL A 572 18.15 -47.23 8.62
C VAL A 572 17.90 -48.16 7.44
N VAL A 573 18.69 -47.97 6.38
CA VAL A 573 18.46 -48.52 5.05
C VAL A 573 19.28 -49.79 4.83
N THR A 574 18.69 -50.76 4.12
CA THR A 574 19.39 -51.92 3.60
C THR A 574 19.03 -52.10 2.14
N THR A 575 20.04 -52.08 1.26
CA THR A 575 19.87 -52.27 -0.19
C THR A 575 20.52 -53.56 -0.64
N ALA A 576 19.79 -54.35 -1.42
CA ALA A 576 20.38 -55.48 -2.12
C ALA A 576 21.42 -54.98 -3.14
N LYS A 577 22.32 -55.88 -3.57
CA LYS A 577 23.20 -55.60 -4.71
C LYS A 577 22.39 -55.11 -5.91
N ASN A 578 22.80 -53.98 -6.49
CA ASN A 578 22.12 -53.34 -7.63
C ASN A 578 20.69 -52.86 -7.28
N GLN A 579 20.51 -52.41 -6.05
CA GLN A 579 19.36 -51.63 -5.59
C GLN A 579 19.90 -50.32 -5.01
N PHE A 580 19.21 -49.23 -5.34
CA PHE A 580 19.43 -47.92 -4.74
C PHE A 580 18.14 -47.50 -4.02
N HIS A 581 18.30 -46.85 -2.87
CA HIS A 581 17.24 -46.21 -2.10
C HIS A 581 17.35 -44.72 -2.35
N GLN A 582 16.29 -44.11 -2.87
CA GLN A 582 16.19 -42.66 -3.04
C GLN A 582 14.94 -42.21 -2.29
N GLN A 583 15.13 -41.32 -1.31
CA GLN A 583 14.07 -40.87 -0.42
C GLN A 583 14.31 -39.42 -0.01
N THR A 584 13.22 -38.64 0.03
CA THR A 584 13.21 -37.26 0.50
C THR A 584 12.77 -37.20 1.96
N TYR A 585 13.45 -36.39 2.76
CA TYR A 585 13.17 -36.12 4.18
C TYR A 585 13.07 -34.62 4.39
N SER A 586 12.10 -34.16 5.18
CA SER A 586 11.96 -32.75 5.51
C SER A 586 12.59 -32.47 6.87
N VAL A 587 13.47 -31.48 6.97
CA VAL A 587 14.24 -31.15 8.19
C VAL A 587 14.34 -29.64 8.39
N ALA A 588 14.38 -29.18 9.64
CA ALA A 588 14.54 -27.76 9.98
C ALA A 588 15.99 -27.47 10.44
N VAL A 589 16.66 -26.58 9.73
CA VAL A 589 18.00 -26.04 10.09
C VAL A 589 17.80 -24.75 10.89
N ILE A 590 18.52 -24.60 12.01
CA ILE A 590 18.31 -23.51 12.97
C ILE A 590 19.60 -22.79 13.43
N ASP A 591 20.76 -23.25 13.01
CA ASP A 591 22.09 -22.73 13.36
C ASP A 591 22.93 -22.28 12.16
N GLY A 592 22.36 -22.28 10.95
CA GLY A 592 23.02 -21.90 9.70
C GLY A 592 23.81 -23.02 9.01
N GLN A 593 23.67 -24.28 9.44
CA GLN A 593 24.41 -25.39 8.84
C GLN A 593 23.62 -26.71 8.85
N LEU A 594 23.31 -27.25 7.67
CA LEU A 594 22.73 -28.58 7.54
C LEU A 594 23.79 -29.65 7.83
N THR A 595 23.45 -30.59 8.71
CA THR A 595 24.33 -31.70 9.11
C THR A 595 23.74 -33.06 8.68
N LEU A 596 24.39 -33.70 7.71
CA LEU A 596 24.05 -35.03 7.19
C LEU A 596 25.03 -36.08 7.74
N GLY A 597 24.57 -36.98 8.63
CA GLY A 597 25.38 -38.06 9.19
C GLY A 597 25.16 -39.41 8.50
N LEU A 598 26.26 -40.12 8.23
CA LEU A 598 26.38 -41.41 7.51
C LEU A 598 27.27 -42.44 8.26
#